data_AF-A0A7J4IAB8-F1
#
_entry.id   AF-A0A7J4IAB8-F1
#
_cell.length_a   1.000
_cell.length_b   1.000
_cell.length_c   1.000
_cell.angle_alpha   90.00
_cell.angle_beta   90.00
_cell.angle_gamma   90.00
#
_symmetry.space_group_name_H-M   'P 1'
#
loop_
_entity.id
_entity.type
_entity.pdbx_description
1 polymer ?
#
loop_
_entity_poly.entity_id
_entity_poly.type
_entity_poly.pdbx_seq_one_letter_code
_entity_poly.pdbx_strand_id
1 'polypeptide(L)'
;MERKRKLFTTLVGITIISSLVVNIFLMSPLMMIGRADPGDIPHIWHNTTTLNVTVLHLEPRILWYDFQYNQGGTWVTKLNTQSDVNNTAEYRFIINISSDQGWDDIEFVNIYTWYDQGNEISTYNQTQGGNWNFYLQYENTTGTAIWRMLWPHAGEFIQGTYSDRVGHDPYGSAGFTECHNLSFSFIPSYQVRYAPGDGLWDNTYNTTNDVESWNFRMEITDSGEDAPGPITIWINDEFGIYSYSEIVSAGWPTIIGHPGENATALSNISIISRSNGNYSLTTDVTTLVHRTFPGATISRERIWVRGGDLNTYDNFTASAGGIYFYGALGTYHLAEASGTSLTTGDVQYKCDIPLGQIAGDYVAPIRYHLMTT
;
A
#
# COMPACT_ATOMS: atom_id res chain seq x y z
N MET A 1 89.19 -104.92 19.85
CA MET A 1 88.12 -103.97 20.23
C MET A 1 88.25 -102.60 19.53
N GLU A 2 89.43 -102.22 19.04
CA GLU A 2 89.70 -100.94 18.36
C GLU A 2 89.06 -100.74 16.98
N ARG A 3 88.93 -101.82 16.18
CA ARG A 3 88.40 -101.73 14.80
C ARG A 3 86.90 -101.42 14.74
N LYS A 4 86.13 -101.84 15.75
CA LYS A 4 84.69 -101.52 15.89
C LYS A 4 84.45 -100.08 16.31
N ARG A 5 85.39 -99.49 17.07
CA ARG A 5 85.31 -98.09 17.53
C ARG A 5 85.50 -97.12 16.35
N LYS A 6 86.48 -97.37 15.46
CA LYS A 6 86.70 -96.56 14.25
C LYS A 6 85.51 -96.57 13.29
N LEU A 7 84.88 -97.74 13.08
CA LEU A 7 83.71 -97.86 12.20
C LEU A 7 82.49 -97.09 12.73
N PHE A 8 82.26 -97.08 14.05
CA PHE A 8 81.16 -96.33 14.65
C PHE A 8 81.38 -94.82 14.57
N THR A 9 82.60 -94.33 14.83
CA THR A 9 82.89 -92.90 14.73
C THR A 9 82.79 -92.38 13.29
N THR A 10 83.22 -93.19 12.31
CA THR A 10 83.09 -92.83 10.89
C THR A 10 81.63 -92.81 10.46
N LEU A 11 80.81 -93.78 10.89
CA LEU A 11 79.38 -93.81 10.56
C LEU A 11 78.64 -92.60 11.16
N VAL A 12 78.88 -92.29 12.44
CA VAL A 12 78.29 -91.10 13.12
C VAL A 12 78.74 -89.80 12.46
N GLY A 13 80.01 -89.70 12.04
CA GLY A 13 80.52 -88.55 11.30
C GLY A 13 79.81 -88.36 9.96
N ILE A 14 79.59 -89.44 9.20
CA ILE A 14 78.88 -89.38 7.92
C ILE A 14 77.42 -88.99 8.14
N THR A 15 76.73 -89.55 9.13
CA THR A 15 75.30 -89.21 9.38
C THR A 15 75.10 -87.76 9.81
N ILE A 16 76.01 -87.20 10.61
CA ILE A 16 75.95 -85.79 11.03
C ILE A 16 76.24 -84.85 9.85
N ILE A 17 77.23 -85.17 9.02
CA ILE A 17 77.52 -84.38 7.81
C ILE A 17 76.35 -84.46 6.82
N SER A 18 75.74 -85.63 6.67
CA SER A 18 74.57 -85.82 5.81
C SER A 18 73.36 -85.02 6.29
N SER A 19 73.10 -84.98 7.61
CA SER A 19 71.96 -84.21 8.14
C SER A 19 72.17 -82.70 8.08
N LEU A 20 73.41 -82.22 8.20
CA LEU A 20 73.77 -80.82 8.01
C LEU A 20 73.62 -80.37 6.54
N VAL A 21 74.05 -81.21 5.59
CA VAL A 21 73.94 -80.88 4.16
C VAL A 21 72.48 -80.90 3.70
N VAL A 22 71.66 -81.85 4.16
CA VAL A 22 70.24 -81.92 3.77
C VAL A 22 69.41 -80.76 4.36
N ASN A 23 69.70 -80.30 5.59
CA ASN A 23 69.01 -79.14 6.17
C ASN A 23 69.40 -77.80 5.52
N ILE A 24 70.64 -77.67 5.02
CA ILE A 24 71.10 -76.44 4.34
C ILE A 24 70.51 -76.34 2.92
N PHE A 25 70.25 -77.46 2.24
CA PHE A 25 69.77 -77.46 0.85
C PHE A 25 68.24 -77.56 0.68
N LEU A 26 67.47 -77.94 1.71
CA LEU A 26 65.99 -78.04 1.65
C LEU A 26 65.24 -76.91 2.35
N MET A 27 65.94 -76.01 3.03
CA MET A 27 65.36 -74.80 3.63
C MET A 27 65.84 -73.59 2.83
N SER A 28 65.32 -73.43 1.61
CA SER A 28 65.35 -72.12 0.95
C SER A 28 64.75 -71.10 1.93
N PRO A 29 65.42 -70.00 2.29
CA PRO A 29 64.68 -68.88 2.84
C PRO A 29 63.67 -68.50 1.78
N LEU A 30 62.38 -68.60 2.12
CA LEU A 30 61.31 -67.98 1.36
C LEU A 30 61.54 -66.47 1.50
N MET A 31 62.46 -65.93 0.70
CA MET A 31 62.56 -64.49 0.48
C MET A 31 61.32 -64.10 -0.32
N MET A 32 60.22 -63.87 0.38
CA MET A 32 59.19 -62.99 -0.13
C MET A 32 59.81 -61.59 -0.16
N ILE A 33 60.27 -61.19 -1.34
CA ILE A 33 60.45 -59.77 -1.63
C ILE A 33 59.03 -59.19 -1.66
N GLY A 34 58.56 -58.71 -0.51
CA GLY A 34 57.43 -57.81 -0.47
C GLY A 34 57.86 -56.52 -1.16
N ARG A 35 57.58 -56.40 -2.45
CA ARG A 35 57.49 -55.08 -3.07
C ARG A 35 56.23 -54.44 -2.49
N ALA A 36 56.41 -53.53 -1.54
CA ALA A 36 55.45 -52.46 -1.39
C ALA A 36 55.67 -51.54 -2.60
N ASP A 37 54.97 -51.81 -3.71
CA ASP A 37 54.89 -50.80 -4.75
C ASP A 37 54.10 -49.62 -4.14
N PRO A 38 54.59 -48.37 -4.20
CA PRO A 38 53.84 -47.21 -3.71
C PRO A 38 52.46 -47.04 -4.38
N GLY A 39 52.20 -47.79 -5.46
CA GLY A 39 50.92 -47.85 -6.18
C GLY A 39 49.91 -48.88 -5.68
N ASP A 40 50.24 -49.72 -4.69
CA ASP A 40 49.33 -50.76 -4.15
C ASP A 40 48.57 -50.32 -2.88
N ILE A 41 48.56 -49.02 -2.59
CA ILE A 41 47.52 -48.44 -1.74
C ILE A 41 46.35 -48.20 -2.69
N PRO A 42 45.16 -48.84 -2.53
CA PRO A 42 43.97 -48.36 -3.23
C PRO A 42 43.90 -46.86 -2.96
N HIS A 43 43.55 -46.03 -3.94
CA HIS A 43 43.41 -44.58 -3.71
C HIS A 43 42.29 -44.32 -2.68
N ILE A 44 42.60 -44.51 -1.40
CA ILE A 44 41.72 -44.24 -0.27
C ILE A 44 42.00 -42.77 0.03
N TRP A 45 41.08 -41.91 -0.38
CA TRP A 45 41.11 -40.50 -0.02
C TRP A 45 41.02 -40.40 1.51
N HIS A 46 42.14 -40.12 2.17
CA HIS A 46 42.23 -40.07 3.64
C HIS A 46 41.77 -38.74 4.24
N ASN A 47 41.49 -37.73 3.40
CA ASN A 47 41.14 -36.38 3.81
C ASN A 47 39.85 -35.95 3.12
N THR A 48 38.83 -35.61 3.89
CA THR A 48 37.61 -34.94 3.40
C THR A 48 37.80 -33.44 3.59
N THR A 49 37.90 -32.68 2.49
CA THR A 49 37.81 -31.22 2.52
C THR A 49 36.47 -30.79 1.94
N THR A 50 35.87 -29.74 2.51
CA THR A 50 34.60 -29.20 2.00
C THR A 50 34.88 -28.00 1.10
N LEU A 51 34.35 -28.03 -0.12
CA LEU A 51 34.21 -26.83 -0.95
C LEU A 51 32.95 -26.10 -0.49
N ASN A 52 33.11 -24.89 0.05
CA ASN A 52 31.99 -24.01 0.33
C ASN A 52 31.83 -23.04 -0.84
N VAL A 53 30.65 -23.05 -1.47
CA VAL A 53 30.25 -22.07 -2.47
C VAL A 53 29.08 -21.29 -1.90
N THR A 54 29.24 -19.98 -1.81
CA THR A 54 28.14 -19.05 -1.49
C THR A 54 27.67 -18.45 -2.79
N VAL A 55 26.36 -18.48 -3.02
CA VAL A 55 25.71 -17.80 -4.15
C VAL A 55 24.96 -16.60 -3.57
N LEU A 56 25.20 -15.43 -4.15
CA LEU A 56 24.54 -14.17 -3.79
C LEU A 56 23.63 -13.76 -4.96
N HIS A 57 22.49 -13.17 -4.66
CA HIS A 57 21.63 -12.59 -5.69
C HIS A 57 22.05 -11.16 -5.98
N LEU A 58 22.12 -10.82 -7.26
CA LEU A 58 22.27 -9.44 -7.71
C LEU A 58 20.96 -8.65 -7.51
N GLU A 59 19.82 -9.30 -7.70
CA GLU A 59 18.52 -8.64 -7.54
C GLU A 59 18.14 -8.58 -6.05
N PRO A 60 17.64 -7.42 -5.56
CA PRO A 60 17.04 -7.37 -4.23
C PRO A 60 15.79 -8.26 -4.16
N ARG A 61 15.24 -8.42 -2.96
CA ARG A 61 14.04 -9.24 -2.74
C ARG A 61 13.03 -8.48 -1.91
N ILE A 62 11.76 -8.58 -2.29
CA ILE A 62 10.63 -8.20 -1.45
C ILE A 62 10.15 -9.48 -0.77
N LEU A 63 10.39 -9.62 0.53
CA LEU A 63 9.99 -10.84 1.26
C LEU A 63 8.51 -10.80 1.64
N TRP A 64 8.01 -9.61 1.99
CA TRP A 64 6.61 -9.36 2.28
C TRP A 64 6.33 -7.85 2.26
N TYR A 65 5.05 -7.50 2.13
CA TYR A 65 4.54 -6.14 2.24
C TYR A 65 3.14 -6.17 2.85
N ASP A 66 2.64 -5.01 3.27
CA ASP A 66 1.25 -4.84 3.70
C ASP A 66 0.83 -3.37 3.56
N PHE A 67 -0.48 -3.14 3.48
CA PHE A 67 -1.12 -1.85 3.66
C PHE A 67 -1.97 -1.92 4.92
N GLN A 68 -1.74 -1.05 5.90
CA GLN A 68 -2.29 -1.23 7.25
C GLN A 68 -2.97 0.01 7.80
N TYR A 69 -3.99 -0.21 8.62
CA TYR A 69 -4.70 0.79 9.41
C TYR A 69 -4.28 0.73 10.89
N ASN A 70 -4.09 1.90 11.51
CA ASN A 70 -3.83 2.03 12.95
C ASN A 70 -5.13 1.94 13.77
N GLN A 71 -5.51 0.72 14.14
CA GLN A 71 -6.65 0.46 15.02
C GLN A 71 -6.22 0.58 16.49
N GLY A 72 -6.24 1.81 17.02
CA GLY A 72 -5.99 2.06 18.45
C GLY A 72 -4.60 1.65 18.92
N GLY A 73 -3.57 1.85 18.09
CA GLY A 73 -2.18 1.48 18.34
C GLY A 73 -1.80 0.09 17.80
N THR A 74 -2.77 -0.67 17.28
CA THR A 74 -2.51 -1.96 16.60
C THR A 74 -2.67 -1.81 15.10
N TRP A 75 -1.70 -2.29 14.34
CA TRP A 75 -1.75 -2.24 12.88
C TRP A 75 -2.46 -3.46 12.31
N VAL A 76 -3.46 -3.23 11.46
CA VAL A 76 -4.30 -4.27 10.85
C VAL A 76 -4.28 -4.11 9.33
N THR A 77 -4.14 -5.21 8.60
CA THR A 77 -4.14 -5.18 7.12
C THR A 77 -5.43 -4.59 6.54
N LYS A 78 -5.24 -3.87 5.44
CA LYS A 78 -6.24 -3.20 4.63
C LYS A 78 -6.06 -3.46 3.13
N LEU A 79 -5.21 -4.42 2.78
CA LEU A 79 -5.19 -4.98 1.43
C LEU A 79 -6.58 -5.51 1.10
N ASN A 80 -7.05 -5.22 -0.11
CA ASN A 80 -8.28 -5.80 -0.63
C ASN A 80 -9.50 -5.55 0.29
N THR A 81 -9.57 -4.33 0.83
CA THR A 81 -10.70 -3.87 1.62
C THR A 81 -10.75 -2.34 1.66
N GLN A 82 -11.90 -1.79 2.04
CA GLN A 82 -12.11 -0.36 2.10
C GLN A 82 -11.47 0.31 3.32
N SER A 83 -10.98 1.51 3.08
CA SER A 83 -10.34 2.41 4.04
C SER A 83 -11.15 3.69 4.22
N ASP A 84 -11.12 4.22 5.44
CA ASP A 84 -11.83 5.43 5.84
C ASP A 84 -11.08 6.69 5.43
N VAL A 85 -11.84 7.73 5.09
CA VAL A 85 -11.32 9.04 4.66
C VAL A 85 -11.89 10.15 5.56
N ASN A 86 -11.42 10.18 6.80
CA ASN A 86 -11.96 11.05 7.85
C ASN A 86 -10.93 12.03 8.42
N ASN A 87 -9.77 12.19 7.76
CA ASN A 87 -8.69 13.09 8.16
C ASN A 87 -8.10 12.80 9.56
N THR A 88 -8.34 11.61 10.11
CA THR A 88 -7.84 11.15 11.42
C THR A 88 -7.39 9.69 11.44
N ALA A 89 -7.94 8.86 10.56
CA ALA A 89 -7.54 7.48 10.38
C ALA A 89 -6.13 7.43 9.78
N GLU A 90 -5.18 6.88 10.53
CA GLU A 90 -3.79 6.72 10.09
C GLU A 90 -3.60 5.37 9.41
N TYR A 91 -2.94 5.41 8.27
CA TYR A 91 -2.57 4.25 7.48
C TYR A 91 -1.06 4.21 7.27
N ARG A 92 -0.55 3.05 6.87
CA ARG A 92 0.84 2.91 6.42
C ARG A 92 0.99 1.88 5.33
N PHE A 93 1.98 2.07 4.48
CA PHE A 93 2.60 0.97 3.75
C PHE A 93 3.76 0.43 4.57
N ILE A 94 3.93 -0.88 4.54
CA ILE A 94 5.08 -1.54 5.12
C ILE A 94 5.65 -2.54 4.11
N ILE A 95 6.97 -2.59 4.01
CA ILE A 95 7.66 -3.48 3.09
C ILE A 95 8.94 -4.00 3.74
N ASN A 96 9.21 -5.28 3.54
CA ASN A 96 10.47 -5.89 3.89
C ASN A 96 11.29 -6.16 2.64
N ILE A 97 12.48 -5.57 2.61
CA ILE A 97 13.40 -5.62 1.49
C ILE A 97 14.69 -6.27 1.97
N SER A 98 15.27 -7.17 1.18
CA SER A 98 16.63 -7.66 1.39
C SER A 98 17.49 -7.49 0.15
N SER A 99 18.78 -7.27 0.35
CA SER A 99 19.79 -7.22 -0.70
C SER A 99 21.03 -7.98 -0.25
N ASP A 100 21.63 -8.74 -1.17
CA ASP A 100 22.93 -9.40 -0.93
C ASP A 100 24.11 -8.52 -1.35
N GLN A 101 23.84 -7.37 -1.98
CA GLN A 101 24.85 -6.37 -2.37
C GLN A 101 25.10 -5.38 -1.21
N GLY A 102 24.07 -5.13 -0.39
CA GLY A 102 24.12 -4.28 0.79
C GLY A 102 22.93 -3.34 0.83
N TRP A 103 22.69 -2.69 1.98
CA TRP A 103 21.60 -1.71 2.09
C TRP A 103 21.96 -0.37 1.44
N ASP A 104 23.24 -0.02 1.39
CA ASP A 104 23.72 1.20 0.74
C ASP A 104 23.44 1.21 -0.77
N ASP A 105 23.25 0.04 -1.38
CA ASP A 105 22.87 -0.11 -2.79
C ASP A 105 21.38 0.14 -3.07
N ILE A 106 20.52 0.06 -2.05
CA ILE A 106 19.09 0.36 -2.21
C ILE A 106 18.90 1.87 -2.28
N GLU A 107 18.95 2.43 -3.49
CA GLU A 107 18.87 3.88 -3.72
C GLU A 107 17.47 4.43 -3.48
N PHE A 108 16.43 3.72 -3.96
CA PHE A 108 15.06 4.21 -3.91
C PHE A 108 14.06 3.13 -3.54
N VAL A 109 13.09 3.50 -2.71
CA VAL A 109 11.83 2.76 -2.55
C VAL A 109 10.68 3.71 -2.85
N ASN A 110 10.06 3.50 -4.00
CA ASN A 110 8.99 4.30 -4.54
C ASN A 110 7.66 3.59 -4.30
N ILE A 111 6.67 4.31 -3.75
CA ILE A 111 5.31 3.81 -3.62
C ILE A 111 4.39 4.70 -4.44
N TYR A 112 3.92 4.16 -5.55
CA TYR A 112 2.95 4.80 -6.43
C TYR A 112 1.56 4.28 -6.10
N THR A 113 0.57 5.17 -5.99
CA THR A 113 -0.83 4.75 -5.82
C THR A 113 -1.73 5.50 -6.79
N TRP A 114 -2.78 4.87 -7.31
CA TRP A 114 -3.72 5.51 -8.21
C TRP A 114 -5.10 4.86 -8.15
N TYR A 115 -6.14 5.68 -8.27
CA TYR A 115 -7.50 5.21 -8.51
C TYR A 115 -7.60 4.71 -9.95
N ASP A 116 -8.09 3.49 -10.12
CA ASP A 116 -8.08 2.75 -11.38
C ASP A 116 -9.19 3.19 -12.37
N GLN A 117 -10.19 3.93 -11.88
CA GLN A 117 -11.38 4.36 -12.63
C GLN A 117 -12.24 3.21 -13.18
N GLY A 118 -12.25 2.07 -12.51
CA GLY A 118 -12.96 0.88 -13.01
C GLY A 118 -12.23 0.18 -14.16
N ASN A 119 -10.91 0.37 -14.27
CA ASN A 119 -10.09 -0.19 -15.32
C ASN A 119 -8.82 -0.84 -14.73
N GLU A 120 -8.84 -2.17 -14.66
CA GLU A 120 -7.73 -3.00 -14.15
C GLU A 120 -6.42 -2.88 -14.95
N ILE A 121 -6.48 -2.37 -16.18
CA ILE A 121 -5.28 -2.13 -17.02
C ILE A 121 -4.71 -0.73 -16.75
N SER A 122 -5.36 0.08 -15.90
CA SER A 122 -4.87 1.40 -15.57
C SER A 122 -3.49 1.33 -14.93
N THR A 123 -2.62 2.23 -15.35
CA THR A 123 -1.30 2.40 -14.76
C THR A 123 -1.22 3.74 -14.07
N TYR A 124 -0.35 3.82 -13.08
CA TYR A 124 0.02 5.08 -12.47
C TYR A 124 0.32 6.16 -13.53
N ASN A 125 -0.43 7.25 -13.50
CA ASN A 125 -0.44 8.24 -14.59
C ASN A 125 0.70 9.28 -14.50
N GLN A 126 1.59 9.17 -13.51
CA GLN A 126 2.76 10.04 -13.30
C GLN A 126 2.44 11.54 -13.28
N THR A 127 1.21 11.89 -12.93
CA THR A 127 0.82 13.29 -12.73
C THR A 127 1.05 13.68 -11.27
N GLN A 128 1.23 14.97 -11.00
CA GLN A 128 1.27 15.51 -9.63
C GLN A 128 -0.05 15.32 -8.85
N GLY A 129 -1.06 14.73 -9.49
CA GLY A 129 -2.26 14.26 -8.83
C GLY A 129 -3.06 15.34 -8.11
N GLY A 130 -3.90 14.84 -7.22
CA GLY A 130 -4.92 15.50 -6.44
C GLY A 130 -5.55 14.38 -5.62
N ASN A 131 -6.86 14.20 -5.70
CA ASN A 131 -7.49 13.06 -5.04
C ASN A 131 -7.44 11.74 -5.81
N TRP A 132 -6.68 11.64 -6.91
CA TRP A 132 -6.66 10.47 -7.81
C TRP A 132 -5.41 9.59 -7.71
N ASN A 133 -4.33 10.11 -7.16
CA ASN A 133 -3.07 9.40 -7.02
C ASN A 133 -2.19 10.06 -5.95
N PHE A 134 -1.23 9.32 -5.41
CA PHE A 134 -0.14 9.89 -4.64
C PHE A 134 1.16 9.13 -4.83
N TYR A 135 2.27 9.75 -4.42
CA TYR A 135 3.62 9.18 -4.54
C TYR A 135 4.42 9.42 -3.27
N LEU A 136 4.92 8.33 -2.69
CA LEU A 136 5.89 8.35 -1.61
C LEU A 136 7.25 7.88 -2.15
N GLN A 137 8.32 8.54 -1.70
CA GLN A 137 9.67 8.14 -2.01
C GLN A 137 10.51 8.07 -0.74
N TYR A 138 11.19 6.94 -0.58
CA TYR A 138 12.40 6.77 0.20
C TYR A 138 13.60 6.90 -0.72
N GLU A 139 14.59 7.69 -0.33
CA GLU A 139 15.83 7.93 -1.06
C GLU A 139 17.03 7.72 -0.12
N ASN A 140 17.98 6.87 -0.49
CA ASN A 140 19.19 6.56 0.28
C ASN A 140 20.50 6.84 -0.49
N THR A 141 20.48 7.75 -1.46
CA THR A 141 21.62 8.06 -2.35
C THR A 141 22.80 8.75 -1.68
N THR A 142 22.67 9.19 -0.43
CA THR A 142 23.69 9.99 0.28
C THR A 142 24.16 9.36 1.60
N GLY A 143 23.74 8.12 1.89
CA GLY A 143 24.00 7.44 3.16
C GLY A 143 23.18 7.98 4.35
N THR A 144 22.28 8.93 4.11
CA THR A 144 21.21 9.30 5.04
C THR A 144 19.90 9.26 4.31
N ALA A 145 19.06 8.31 4.70
CA ALA A 145 17.77 8.13 4.11
C ALA A 145 16.86 9.35 4.30
N ILE A 146 16.16 9.73 3.23
CA ILE A 146 15.13 10.76 3.26
C ILE A 146 13.82 10.14 2.78
N TRP A 147 12.73 10.47 3.46
CA TRP A 147 11.39 10.08 3.03
C TRP A 147 10.49 11.29 2.81
N ARG A 148 9.76 11.28 1.69
CA ARG A 148 8.86 12.38 1.29
C ARG A 148 7.61 11.84 0.61
N MET A 149 6.49 12.49 0.87
CA MET A 149 5.35 12.47 -0.03
C MET A 149 5.61 13.50 -1.13
N LEU A 150 5.92 13.04 -2.33
CA LEU A 150 6.26 13.91 -3.44
C LEU A 150 5.03 14.56 -4.05
N TRP A 151 3.85 13.96 -3.95
CA TRP A 151 2.55 14.55 -4.25
C TRP A 151 1.41 13.62 -3.77
N PRO A 152 0.16 14.09 -3.64
CA PRO A 152 -0.34 15.45 -3.91
C PRO A 152 0.07 16.46 -2.84
N HIS A 153 -0.19 17.74 -3.11
CA HIS A 153 0.21 18.86 -2.24
C HIS A 153 -0.96 19.73 -1.76
N ALA A 154 -2.20 19.46 -2.19
CA ALA A 154 -3.36 20.28 -1.86
C ALA A 154 -4.11 19.80 -0.59
N GLY A 155 -3.51 18.86 0.15
CA GLY A 155 -4.00 18.40 1.46
C GLY A 155 -4.88 17.16 1.41
N GLU A 156 -4.99 16.50 0.25
CA GLU A 156 -5.72 15.23 0.08
C GLU A 156 -5.12 14.11 0.90
N PHE A 157 -3.79 14.13 1.09
CA PHE A 157 -3.06 13.23 1.96
C PHE A 157 -2.14 14.04 2.86
N ILE A 158 -2.04 13.64 4.11
CA ILE A 158 -1.13 14.23 5.09
C ILE A 158 0.01 13.24 5.29
N GLN A 159 1.23 13.67 4.97
CA GLN A 159 2.44 12.90 5.22
C GLN A 159 2.59 12.62 6.72
N GLY A 160 2.69 11.34 7.08
CA GLY A 160 2.91 10.88 8.45
C GLY A 160 4.38 10.75 8.80
N THR A 161 4.78 9.57 9.31
CA THR A 161 6.15 9.28 9.74
C THR A 161 6.76 8.13 8.95
N TYR A 162 8.08 8.09 8.91
CA TYR A 162 8.86 6.98 8.37
C TYR A 162 9.58 6.23 9.49
N SER A 163 9.71 4.91 9.36
CA SER A 163 10.65 4.14 10.18
C SER A 163 11.41 3.11 9.36
N ASP A 164 12.70 3.02 9.64
CA ASP A 164 13.64 2.03 9.14
C ASP A 164 14.06 1.10 10.29
N ARG A 165 13.97 -0.21 10.11
CA ARG A 165 14.43 -1.18 11.12
C ARG A 165 15.09 -2.35 10.43
N VAL A 166 16.22 -2.80 10.97
CA VAL A 166 16.84 -4.06 10.54
C VAL A 166 15.81 -5.19 10.64
N GLY A 167 15.64 -5.90 9.53
CA GLY A 167 14.75 -7.01 9.34
C GLY A 167 15.49 -8.36 9.40
N HIS A 168 14.82 -9.39 8.89
CA HIS A 168 15.38 -10.73 8.81
C HIS A 168 14.99 -11.37 7.49
N ASP A 169 15.99 -11.83 6.74
CA ASP A 169 15.81 -12.66 5.57
C ASP A 169 16.22 -14.11 5.90
N PRO A 170 15.28 -15.08 5.96
CA PRO A 170 15.61 -16.48 6.21
C PRO A 170 16.31 -17.16 5.03
N TYR A 171 16.29 -16.56 3.84
CA TYR A 171 16.95 -17.04 2.63
C TYR A 171 18.28 -16.33 2.37
N GLY A 172 18.63 -15.34 3.18
CA GLY A 172 19.86 -14.58 3.09
C GLY A 172 21.11 -15.39 3.44
N SER A 173 22.23 -14.99 2.86
CA SER A 173 23.57 -15.48 3.19
C SER A 173 24.17 -14.70 4.36
N ALA A 174 24.62 -15.43 5.39
CA ALA A 174 25.20 -14.83 6.58
C ALA A 174 26.45 -14.00 6.27
N GLY A 175 26.45 -12.73 6.70
CA GLY A 175 27.55 -11.79 6.49
C GLY A 175 27.52 -11.07 5.14
N PHE A 176 26.50 -11.30 4.32
CA PHE A 176 26.29 -10.61 3.04
C PHE A 176 24.92 -9.95 2.97
N THR A 177 23.86 -10.69 3.33
CA THR A 177 22.50 -10.17 3.20
C THR A 177 22.17 -9.16 4.27
N GLU A 178 21.80 -7.96 3.83
CA GLU A 178 21.16 -6.95 4.66
C GLU A 178 19.66 -6.94 4.36
N CYS A 179 18.86 -6.69 5.39
CA CYS A 179 17.41 -6.75 5.29
C CYS A 179 16.81 -5.68 6.18
N HIS A 180 15.81 -4.95 5.67
CA HIS A 180 15.19 -3.82 6.35
C HIS A 180 13.67 -3.87 6.22
N ASN A 181 13.00 -3.46 7.29
CA ASN A 181 11.56 -3.24 7.39
C ASN A 181 11.29 -1.74 7.30
N LEU A 182 10.74 -1.31 6.19
CA LEU A 182 10.40 0.08 5.95
C LEU A 182 8.90 0.30 6.19
N SER A 183 8.55 1.36 6.90
CA SER A 183 7.16 1.73 7.19
C SER A 183 6.94 3.20 6.89
N PHE A 184 5.90 3.51 6.11
CA PHE A 184 5.58 4.85 5.63
C PHE A 184 4.13 5.20 5.99
N SER A 185 3.91 6.01 7.03
CA SER A 185 2.56 6.38 7.47
C SER A 185 2.03 7.66 6.81
N PHE A 186 0.71 7.74 6.71
CA PHE A 186 -0.03 8.87 6.15
C PHE A 186 -1.48 8.88 6.65
N ILE A 187 -2.17 10.01 6.46
CA ILE A 187 -3.59 10.17 6.76
C ILE A 187 -4.30 10.66 5.50
N PRO A 188 -5.27 9.90 4.93
CA PRO A 188 -6.10 10.38 3.84
C PRO A 188 -7.13 11.40 4.35
N SER A 189 -7.31 12.47 3.58
CA SER A 189 -8.32 13.49 3.83
C SER A 189 -9.65 13.16 3.17
N TYR A 190 -10.66 14.00 3.39
CA TYR A 190 -12.07 13.74 3.08
C TYR A 190 -12.41 13.58 1.59
N GLN A 191 -11.52 14.00 0.68
CA GLN A 191 -11.79 13.99 -0.75
C GLN A 191 -11.04 12.90 -1.51
N VAL A 192 -10.26 12.04 -0.85
CA VAL A 192 -9.60 10.88 -1.49
C VAL A 192 -10.66 9.98 -2.14
N ARG A 193 -10.52 9.75 -3.45
CA ARG A 193 -11.58 9.21 -4.31
C ARG A 193 -12.21 7.94 -3.76
N TYR A 194 -13.54 7.95 -3.73
CA TYR A 194 -14.36 6.78 -3.45
C TYR A 194 -14.02 5.65 -4.43
N ALA A 195 -13.85 4.45 -3.88
CA ALA A 195 -13.43 3.26 -4.60
C ALA A 195 -14.06 2.04 -3.91
N PRO A 196 -15.28 1.63 -4.32
CA PRO A 196 -15.98 0.52 -3.70
C PRO A 196 -15.35 -0.85 -3.91
N GLY A 197 -14.52 -1.00 -4.95
CA GLY A 197 -14.26 -2.30 -5.54
C GLY A 197 -15.49 -2.79 -6.33
N ASP A 198 -15.36 -3.97 -6.93
CA ASP A 198 -16.41 -4.62 -7.72
C ASP A 198 -17.50 -5.31 -6.87
N GLY A 199 -17.37 -5.20 -5.55
CA GLY A 199 -18.22 -5.85 -4.54
C GLY A 199 -17.67 -7.17 -3.99
N LEU A 200 -16.58 -7.70 -4.56
CA LEU A 200 -15.90 -8.92 -4.16
C LEU A 200 -14.38 -8.77 -4.27
N TRP A 201 -13.77 -8.17 -3.25
CA TRP A 201 -12.32 -8.04 -3.14
C TRP A 201 -11.60 -9.37 -3.33
N ASP A 202 -10.81 -9.47 -4.41
CA ASP A 202 -9.92 -10.59 -4.67
C ASP A 202 -8.71 -10.51 -3.72
N ASN A 203 -8.16 -11.67 -3.32
CA ASN A 203 -7.00 -11.73 -2.44
C ASN A 203 -5.77 -12.33 -3.12
N THR A 204 -5.80 -12.38 -4.45
CA THR A 204 -4.68 -12.81 -5.27
C THR A 204 -3.50 -11.89 -4.98
N TYR A 205 -2.38 -12.51 -4.68
CA TYR A 205 -1.17 -11.82 -4.28
C TYR A 205 -0.47 -11.22 -5.51
N ASN A 206 0.05 -10.00 -5.38
CA ASN A 206 0.77 -9.29 -6.43
C ASN A 206 -0.06 -9.00 -7.70
N THR A 207 -1.33 -8.62 -7.53
CA THR A 207 -2.25 -8.32 -8.64
C THR A 207 -3.07 -7.06 -8.38
N THR A 208 -3.63 -6.51 -9.47
CA THR A 208 -4.60 -5.41 -9.46
C THR A 208 -5.76 -5.87 -10.33
N ASN A 209 -6.78 -6.45 -9.70
CA ASN A 209 -7.85 -7.20 -10.34
C ASN A 209 -9.24 -6.95 -9.72
N ASP A 210 -9.39 -5.89 -8.93
CA ASP A 210 -10.67 -5.35 -8.51
C ASP A 210 -10.93 -4.02 -9.25
N VAL A 211 -12.03 -3.94 -10.01
CA VAL A 211 -12.43 -2.67 -10.63
C VAL A 211 -12.87 -1.64 -9.59
N GLU A 212 -12.64 -0.36 -9.88
CA GLU A 212 -13.01 0.76 -9.00
C GLU A 212 -12.28 0.68 -7.65
N SER A 213 -11.01 0.32 -7.71
CA SER A 213 -10.06 0.21 -6.60
C SER A 213 -8.99 1.30 -6.65
N TRP A 214 -8.27 1.45 -5.55
CA TRP A 214 -6.96 2.10 -5.55
C TRP A 214 -5.87 1.04 -5.67
N ASN A 215 -5.14 1.13 -6.75
CA ASN A 215 -3.96 0.32 -6.98
C ASN A 215 -2.75 0.96 -6.32
N PHE A 216 -1.78 0.14 -5.94
CA PHE A 216 -0.46 0.61 -5.63
C PHE A 216 0.64 -0.28 -6.18
N ARG A 217 1.81 0.31 -6.35
CA ARG A 217 3.07 -0.35 -6.69
C ARG A 217 4.14 0.09 -5.72
N MET A 218 4.83 -0.87 -5.09
CA MET A 218 6.08 -0.61 -4.39
C MET A 218 7.23 -1.05 -5.29
N GLU A 219 8.05 -0.10 -5.70
CA GLU A 219 9.17 -0.29 -6.62
C GLU A 219 10.48 0.02 -5.91
N ILE A 220 11.43 -0.90 -5.99
CA ILE A 220 12.73 -0.82 -5.33
C ILE A 220 13.78 -0.72 -6.43
N THR A 221 14.64 0.28 -6.32
CA THR A 221 15.79 0.45 -7.23
C THR A 221 17.08 0.22 -6.45
N ASP A 222 17.84 -0.76 -6.91
CA ASP A 222 19.20 -1.07 -6.49
C ASP A 222 20.19 -0.46 -7.50
N SER A 223 21.26 0.16 -7.00
CA SER A 223 22.30 0.80 -7.80
C SER A 223 23.00 -0.17 -8.78
N GLY A 224 23.03 -1.45 -8.41
CA GLY A 224 23.59 -2.54 -9.20
C GLY A 224 25.12 -2.53 -9.24
N GLU A 225 25.81 -2.31 -8.11
CA GLU A 225 27.29 -2.19 -8.06
C GLU A 225 28.01 -3.40 -8.72
N ASP A 226 27.45 -4.62 -8.60
CA ASP A 226 27.93 -5.84 -9.29
C ASP A 226 27.13 -6.25 -10.54
N ALA A 227 26.24 -5.38 -11.02
CA ALA A 227 25.42 -5.59 -12.20
C ALA A 227 25.83 -4.64 -13.36
N PRO A 228 25.43 -4.92 -14.61
CA PRO A 228 25.68 -4.00 -15.74
C PRO A 228 24.99 -2.63 -15.64
N GLY A 229 24.13 -2.43 -14.64
CA GLY A 229 23.38 -1.20 -14.36
C GLY A 229 22.35 -1.43 -13.25
N PRO A 230 21.54 -0.40 -12.93
CA PRO A 230 20.55 -0.47 -11.87
C PRO A 230 19.56 -1.61 -12.06
N ILE A 231 19.18 -2.24 -10.96
CA ILE A 231 18.19 -3.32 -10.93
C ILE A 231 16.92 -2.79 -10.27
N THR A 232 15.77 -3.03 -10.91
CA THR A 232 14.47 -2.61 -10.39
C THR A 232 13.55 -3.79 -10.24
N ILE A 233 12.96 -3.91 -9.05
CA ILE A 233 11.92 -4.89 -8.73
C ILE A 233 10.67 -4.19 -8.23
N TRP A 234 9.52 -4.84 -8.33
CA TRP A 234 8.28 -4.27 -7.83
C TRP A 234 7.27 -5.33 -7.39
N ILE A 235 6.34 -4.87 -6.57
CA ILE A 235 5.12 -5.59 -6.21
C ILE A 235 3.92 -4.66 -6.33
N ASN A 236 2.76 -5.20 -6.71
CA ASN A 236 1.52 -4.44 -6.81
C ASN A 236 0.44 -5.04 -5.92
N ASP A 237 -0.52 -4.26 -5.48
CA ASP A 237 -1.74 -4.73 -4.83
C ASP A 237 -2.76 -3.59 -4.87
N GLU A 238 -3.91 -3.78 -4.22
CA GLU A 238 -4.99 -2.80 -4.21
C GLU A 238 -5.72 -2.69 -2.87
N PHE A 239 -6.53 -1.64 -2.76
CA PHE A 239 -7.39 -1.37 -1.63
C PHE A 239 -8.57 -0.49 -2.06
N GLY A 240 -9.60 -0.44 -1.22
CA GLY A 240 -10.78 0.39 -1.45
C GLY A 240 -10.79 1.65 -0.59
N ILE A 241 -11.72 2.53 -0.90
CA ILE A 241 -12.03 3.74 -0.12
C ILE A 241 -13.53 3.79 0.13
N TYR A 242 -13.95 4.05 1.37
CA TYR A 242 -15.36 4.27 1.69
C TYR A 242 -15.87 5.61 1.15
N SER A 243 -17.15 5.64 0.81
CA SER A 243 -17.83 6.89 0.43
C SER A 243 -17.91 7.83 1.62
N TYR A 244 -17.64 9.11 1.40
CA TYR A 244 -17.75 10.16 2.40
C TYR A 244 -18.54 11.35 1.85
N SER A 245 -19.40 11.91 2.70
CA SER A 245 -20.18 13.09 2.40
C SER A 245 -20.45 13.88 3.69
N GLU A 246 -20.17 15.17 3.67
CA GLU A 246 -20.45 16.07 4.80
C GLU A 246 -20.85 17.46 4.31
N ILE A 247 -21.87 18.05 4.94
CA ILE A 247 -22.12 19.49 4.87
C ILE A 247 -21.45 20.12 6.09
N VAL A 248 -20.30 20.74 5.86
CA VAL A 248 -19.45 21.32 6.92
C VAL A 248 -20.10 22.56 7.51
N SER A 249 -20.67 23.41 6.65
CA SER A 249 -21.40 24.60 7.07
C SER A 249 -22.35 25.08 5.98
N ALA A 250 -23.39 25.80 6.40
CA ALA A 250 -24.30 26.50 5.52
C ALA A 250 -24.69 27.84 6.14
N GLY A 251 -24.75 28.88 5.31
CA GLY A 251 -25.22 30.20 5.74
C GLY A 251 -26.74 30.29 5.91
N TRP A 252 -27.20 31.41 6.46
CA TRP A 252 -28.60 31.71 6.72
C TRP A 252 -29.05 32.86 5.83
N PRO A 253 -29.98 32.65 4.88
CA PRO A 253 -30.47 33.74 4.05
C PRO A 253 -31.44 34.62 4.84
N THR A 254 -31.29 35.94 4.68
CA THR A 254 -32.21 36.94 5.24
C THR A 254 -32.83 37.75 4.11
N ILE A 255 -34.16 37.74 4.04
CA ILE A 255 -34.95 38.49 3.06
C ILE A 255 -35.78 39.52 3.81
N ILE A 256 -35.74 40.77 3.33
CA ILE A 256 -36.56 41.87 3.84
C ILE A 256 -37.32 42.43 2.64
N GLY A 257 -38.64 42.57 2.77
CA GLY A 257 -39.49 43.11 1.73
C GLY A 257 -40.89 43.42 2.24
N HIS A 258 -41.69 44.02 1.37
CA HIS A 258 -43.06 44.42 1.64
C HIS A 258 -44.08 43.44 1.00
N PRO A 259 -45.31 43.35 1.54
CA PRO A 259 -46.39 42.61 0.89
C PRO A 259 -46.59 43.06 -0.57
N GLY A 260 -46.59 42.11 -1.50
CA GLY A 260 -46.66 42.32 -2.94
C GLY A 260 -45.31 42.32 -3.67
N GLU A 261 -44.19 42.21 -2.96
CA GLU A 261 -42.85 42.22 -3.56
C GLU A 261 -42.29 40.82 -3.78
N ASN A 262 -41.49 40.67 -4.85
CA ASN A 262 -40.56 39.57 -5.01
C ASN A 262 -39.19 39.98 -4.43
N ALA A 263 -39.06 39.84 -3.12
CA ALA A 263 -37.90 40.30 -2.36
C ALA A 263 -36.75 39.30 -2.44
N THR A 264 -35.54 39.79 -2.69
CA THR A 264 -34.31 38.97 -2.77
C THR A 264 -33.51 39.08 -1.47
N ALA A 265 -32.80 38.00 -1.11
CA ALA A 265 -31.93 38.01 0.06
C ALA A 265 -30.84 39.08 -0.06
N LEU A 266 -30.47 39.69 1.08
CA LEU A 266 -29.51 40.81 1.15
C LEU A 266 -28.11 40.44 0.66
N SER A 267 -27.76 39.16 0.70
CA SER A 267 -26.47 38.62 0.25
C SER A 267 -26.64 37.16 -0.14
N ASN A 268 -25.70 36.66 -0.95
CA ASN A 268 -25.54 35.22 -1.17
C ASN A 268 -25.07 34.56 0.13
N ILE A 269 -25.45 33.31 0.32
CA ILE A 269 -24.92 32.45 1.37
C ILE A 269 -23.89 31.49 0.78
N SER A 270 -22.99 31.02 1.63
CA SER A 270 -22.07 29.93 1.29
C SER A 270 -22.54 28.60 1.89
N ILE A 271 -22.38 27.54 1.12
CA ILE A 271 -22.46 26.15 1.62
C ILE A 271 -21.09 25.52 1.40
N ILE A 272 -20.47 25.03 2.48
CA ILE A 272 -19.22 24.28 2.43
C ILE A 272 -19.54 22.81 2.58
N SER A 273 -19.14 22.02 1.59
CA SER A 273 -19.43 20.59 1.50
C SER A 273 -18.17 19.78 1.21
N ARG A 274 -18.21 18.49 1.55
CA ARG A 274 -17.14 17.53 1.27
C ARG A 274 -17.79 16.29 0.67
N SER A 275 -17.27 15.84 -0.45
CA SER A 275 -17.59 14.55 -1.05
C SER A 275 -16.35 14.03 -1.77
N ASN A 276 -16.14 12.71 -1.69
CA ASN A 276 -15.06 12.02 -2.39
C ASN A 276 -15.52 11.18 -3.60
N GLY A 277 -16.80 11.23 -3.93
CA GLY A 277 -17.37 10.61 -5.12
C GLY A 277 -18.23 11.62 -5.87
N ASN A 278 -18.85 11.19 -6.96
CA ASN A 278 -19.80 12.08 -7.65
C ASN A 278 -20.98 12.34 -6.71
N TYR A 279 -21.57 13.53 -6.75
CA TYR A 279 -22.52 13.93 -5.71
C TYR A 279 -23.71 14.73 -6.21
N SER A 280 -24.75 14.78 -5.39
CA SER A 280 -25.84 15.72 -5.56
C SER A 280 -26.02 16.52 -4.28
N LEU A 281 -26.26 17.83 -4.43
CA LEU A 281 -26.57 18.73 -3.31
C LEU A 281 -27.94 19.31 -3.53
N THR A 282 -28.86 18.98 -2.62
CA THR A 282 -30.27 19.38 -2.69
C THR A 282 -30.61 20.27 -1.51
N THR A 283 -31.49 21.24 -1.71
CA THR A 283 -32.11 22.03 -0.65
C THR A 283 -33.61 21.80 -0.57
N ASP A 284 -34.16 21.88 0.64
CA ASP A 284 -35.59 21.87 0.90
C ASP A 284 -35.93 22.93 1.95
N VAL A 285 -37.08 23.58 1.79
CA VAL A 285 -37.60 24.57 2.74
C VAL A 285 -39.08 24.31 2.98
N THR A 286 -39.52 24.47 4.22
CA THR A 286 -40.94 24.36 4.54
C THR A 286 -41.65 25.70 4.39
N THR A 287 -42.97 25.68 4.51
CA THR A 287 -43.79 26.90 4.63
C THR A 287 -43.23 27.81 5.73
N LEU A 288 -43.10 29.09 5.40
CA LEU A 288 -42.70 30.15 6.32
C LEU A 288 -43.85 30.46 7.29
N VAL A 289 -43.58 30.45 8.59
CA VAL A 289 -44.59 30.68 9.65
C VAL A 289 -44.25 31.94 10.42
N HIS A 290 -45.24 32.82 10.62
CA HIS A 290 -45.07 34.03 11.41
C HIS A 290 -44.75 33.69 12.87
N ARG A 291 -43.69 34.28 13.44
CA ARG A 291 -43.20 33.96 14.80
C ARG A 291 -44.25 34.16 15.90
N THR A 292 -45.05 35.23 15.82
CA THR A 292 -46.10 35.54 16.82
C THR A 292 -47.53 35.15 16.42
N PHE A 293 -47.79 34.87 15.13
CA PHE A 293 -49.14 34.59 14.62
C PHE A 293 -49.12 33.33 13.75
N PRO A 294 -49.03 32.12 14.32
CA PRO A 294 -48.76 30.89 13.56
C PRO A 294 -49.75 30.55 12.43
N GLY A 295 -50.96 31.14 12.45
CA GLY A 295 -51.93 31.01 11.34
C GLY A 295 -51.59 31.85 10.10
N ALA A 296 -50.73 32.86 10.24
CA ALA A 296 -50.18 33.62 9.13
C ALA A 296 -48.95 32.89 8.57
N THR A 297 -49.05 32.46 7.32
CA THR A 297 -48.00 31.69 6.65
C THR A 297 -47.71 32.24 5.26
N ILE A 298 -46.51 31.96 4.74
CA ILE A 298 -46.16 32.17 3.33
C ILE A 298 -45.80 30.78 2.78
N SER A 299 -46.55 30.34 1.76
CA SER A 299 -46.34 29.04 1.12
C SER A 299 -44.90 28.87 0.64
N ARG A 300 -44.33 27.68 0.81
CA ARG A 300 -43.01 27.33 0.26
C ARG A 300 -42.90 27.58 -1.25
N GLU A 301 -44.01 27.53 -1.98
CA GLU A 301 -44.05 27.80 -3.43
C GLU A 301 -43.66 29.22 -3.82
N ARG A 302 -43.72 30.14 -2.85
CA ARG A 302 -43.30 31.53 -3.02
C ARG A 302 -41.81 31.71 -2.81
N ILE A 303 -41.11 30.70 -2.32
CA ILE A 303 -39.67 30.75 -2.07
C ILE A 303 -38.97 30.20 -3.31
N TRP A 304 -37.96 30.92 -3.76
CA TRP A 304 -37.14 30.51 -4.88
C TRP A 304 -35.68 30.52 -4.48
N VAL A 305 -34.90 29.70 -5.16
CA VAL A 305 -33.48 29.54 -4.90
C VAL A 305 -32.70 29.36 -6.20
N ARG A 306 -31.43 29.72 -6.17
CA ARG A 306 -30.41 29.42 -7.19
C ARG A 306 -29.04 29.25 -6.51
N GLY A 307 -28.07 28.68 -7.23
CA GLY A 307 -26.68 28.50 -6.76
C GLY A 307 -26.07 27.20 -7.28
N GLY A 308 -24.74 27.11 -7.30
CA GLY A 308 -24.04 25.99 -7.92
C GLY A 308 -24.34 25.88 -9.42
N ASP A 309 -24.68 24.69 -9.91
CA ASP A 309 -25.08 24.47 -11.31
C ASP A 309 -26.49 25.03 -11.63
N LEU A 310 -27.31 25.32 -10.61
CA LEU A 310 -28.62 25.95 -10.77
C LEU A 310 -28.47 27.45 -10.99
N ASN A 311 -28.15 27.82 -12.23
CA ASN A 311 -27.87 29.20 -12.63
C ASN A 311 -29.11 30.13 -12.68
N THR A 312 -30.31 29.54 -12.79
CA THR A 312 -31.59 30.26 -12.83
C THR A 312 -32.41 29.98 -11.59
N TYR A 313 -33.16 30.97 -11.12
CA TYR A 313 -34.07 30.76 -10.00
C TYR A 313 -35.13 29.72 -10.32
N ASP A 314 -35.26 28.75 -9.41
CA ASP A 314 -36.35 27.78 -9.38
C ASP A 314 -37.14 27.91 -8.08
N ASN A 315 -38.41 27.54 -8.09
CA ASN A 315 -39.28 27.60 -6.91
C ASN A 315 -39.70 26.23 -6.43
N PHE A 316 -39.94 26.13 -5.13
CA PHE A 316 -40.45 24.89 -4.57
C PHE A 316 -41.90 24.65 -5.03
N THR A 317 -42.31 23.38 -5.04
CA THR A 317 -43.73 23.01 -5.27
C THR A 317 -44.52 22.98 -3.95
N ALA A 318 -45.85 22.94 -4.02
CA ALA A 318 -46.72 22.73 -2.85
C ALA A 318 -46.42 21.39 -2.14
N SER A 319 -46.08 20.36 -2.91
CA SER A 319 -45.63 19.06 -2.39
C SER A 319 -44.21 19.12 -1.87
N ALA A 320 -43.89 18.24 -0.92
CA ALA A 320 -42.52 18.02 -0.48
C ALA A 320 -41.65 17.60 -1.67
N GLY A 321 -40.51 18.26 -1.83
CA GLY A 321 -39.58 18.08 -2.94
C GLY A 321 -38.43 19.07 -2.82
N GLY A 322 -37.21 18.61 -3.13
CA GLY A 322 -36.02 19.45 -3.06
C GLY A 322 -35.68 20.08 -4.40
N ILE A 323 -34.88 21.14 -4.35
CA ILE A 323 -34.25 21.78 -5.51
C ILE A 323 -32.75 21.46 -5.48
N TYR A 324 -32.19 21.07 -6.61
CA TYR A 324 -30.79 20.66 -6.72
C TYR A 324 -29.91 21.87 -7.06
N PHE A 325 -28.86 22.12 -6.25
CA PHE A 325 -27.76 22.99 -6.63
C PHE A 325 -26.75 22.27 -7.51
N TYR A 326 -26.56 20.97 -7.28
CA TYR A 326 -25.67 20.11 -8.06
C TYR A 326 -26.35 18.77 -8.32
N GLY A 327 -26.15 18.26 -9.53
CA GLY A 327 -26.80 17.04 -10.00
C GLY A 327 -28.32 17.20 -10.18
N ALA A 328 -29.03 16.08 -10.17
CA ALA A 328 -30.49 16.01 -10.19
C ALA A 328 -30.92 14.65 -9.65
N LEU A 329 -32.22 14.36 -9.71
CA LEU A 329 -32.71 13.02 -9.38
C LEU A 329 -32.08 11.97 -10.32
N GLY A 330 -31.23 11.11 -9.76
CA GLY A 330 -30.54 10.05 -10.50
C GLY A 330 -29.35 10.52 -11.35
N THR A 331 -28.93 11.78 -11.23
CA THR A 331 -27.72 12.30 -11.91
C THR A 331 -26.84 13.06 -10.94
N TYR A 332 -25.53 13.00 -11.11
CA TYR A 332 -24.57 13.50 -10.14
C TYR A 332 -23.62 14.51 -10.79
N HIS A 333 -23.24 15.52 -10.01
CA HIS A 333 -22.14 16.42 -10.33
C HIS A 333 -20.81 15.69 -10.10
N LEU A 334 -19.83 15.97 -10.97
CA LEU A 334 -18.52 15.34 -10.89
C LEU A 334 -17.77 15.83 -9.66
N ALA A 335 -17.20 14.92 -8.87
CA ALA A 335 -16.38 15.39 -7.74
C ALA A 335 -15.13 16.15 -8.20
N GLU A 336 -14.67 17.08 -7.36
CA GLU A 336 -13.47 17.89 -7.59
C GLU A 336 -12.21 17.04 -7.72
N ALA A 337 -11.31 17.38 -8.66
CA ALA A 337 -10.09 16.62 -8.90
C ALA A 337 -9.00 16.80 -7.81
N SER A 338 -9.17 17.80 -6.94
CA SER A 338 -8.23 18.15 -5.88
C SER A 338 -8.91 18.97 -4.79
N GLY A 339 -8.28 19.05 -3.62
CA GLY A 339 -8.73 19.85 -2.48
C GLY A 339 -9.26 19.02 -1.32
N THR A 340 -9.80 19.71 -0.32
CA THR A 340 -10.34 19.09 0.91
C THR A 340 -11.81 19.42 1.18
N SER A 341 -12.41 20.30 0.36
CA SER A 341 -13.82 20.69 0.40
C SER A 341 -14.20 21.55 -0.81
N LEU A 342 -15.50 21.68 -1.07
CA LEU A 342 -16.07 22.62 -2.04
C LEU A 342 -16.87 23.71 -1.34
N THR A 343 -16.66 24.96 -1.73
CA THR A 343 -17.47 26.11 -1.31
C THR A 343 -18.40 26.57 -2.42
N THR A 344 -19.71 26.43 -2.21
CA THR A 344 -20.76 26.98 -3.08
C THR A 344 -21.15 28.36 -2.55
N GLY A 345 -20.51 29.41 -3.04
CA GLY A 345 -20.60 30.77 -2.49
C GLY A 345 -21.68 31.67 -3.12
N ASP A 346 -22.45 31.14 -4.06
CA ASP A 346 -23.38 31.89 -4.90
C ASP A 346 -24.85 31.55 -4.63
N VAL A 347 -25.14 30.83 -3.53
CA VAL A 347 -26.50 30.41 -3.20
C VAL A 347 -27.33 31.63 -2.79
N GLN A 348 -28.44 31.86 -3.50
CA GLN A 348 -29.30 33.03 -3.29
C GLN A 348 -30.77 32.63 -3.22
N TYR A 349 -31.48 33.23 -2.26
CA TYR A 349 -32.91 33.03 -2.06
C TYR A 349 -33.71 34.29 -2.42
N LYS A 350 -34.94 34.12 -2.88
CA LYS A 350 -35.95 35.17 -2.98
C LYS A 350 -37.31 34.66 -2.52
N CYS A 351 -38.19 35.56 -2.13
CA CYS A 351 -39.53 35.24 -1.65
C CYS A 351 -40.55 36.19 -2.28
N ASP A 352 -41.57 35.64 -2.91
CA ASP A 352 -42.74 36.38 -3.36
C ASP A 352 -43.73 36.57 -2.18
N ILE A 353 -43.67 37.75 -1.56
CA ILE A 353 -44.45 38.06 -0.36
C ILE A 353 -45.88 38.40 -0.81
N PRO A 354 -46.91 37.63 -0.40
CA PRO A 354 -48.28 37.87 -0.87
C PRO A 354 -48.81 39.25 -0.49
N LEU A 355 -49.67 39.82 -1.35
CA LEU A 355 -50.44 41.02 -0.98
C LEU A 355 -51.33 40.71 0.24
N GLY A 356 -51.39 41.64 1.19
CA GLY A 356 -52.15 41.49 2.43
C GLY A 356 -51.47 40.64 3.50
N GLN A 357 -50.23 40.18 3.28
CA GLN A 357 -49.44 39.49 4.30
C GLN A 357 -49.20 40.39 5.51
N ILE A 358 -49.41 39.85 6.72
CA ILE A 358 -49.16 40.58 7.97
C ILE A 358 -47.66 40.83 8.15
N ALA A 359 -47.28 42.04 8.56
CA ALA A 359 -45.89 42.40 8.81
C ALA A 359 -45.33 41.69 10.05
N GLY A 360 -44.07 41.26 9.97
CA GLY A 360 -43.34 40.61 11.06
C GLY A 360 -42.40 39.53 10.53
N ASP A 361 -41.76 38.81 11.44
CA ASP A 361 -40.79 37.78 11.10
C ASP A 361 -41.47 36.46 10.76
N TYR A 362 -41.17 35.94 9.57
CA TYR A 362 -41.54 34.58 9.17
C TYR A 362 -40.29 33.72 9.13
N VAL A 363 -40.40 32.49 9.62
CA VAL A 363 -39.27 31.55 9.66
C VAL A 363 -39.67 30.17 9.19
N ALA A 364 -38.72 29.49 8.57
CA ALA A 364 -38.80 28.09 8.18
C ALA A 364 -37.41 27.46 8.32
N PRO A 365 -37.33 26.18 8.72
CA PRO A 365 -36.10 25.42 8.56
C PRO A 365 -35.76 25.26 7.08
N ILE A 366 -34.50 25.50 6.74
CA ILE A 366 -33.90 25.09 5.47
C ILE A 366 -33.07 23.84 5.75
N ARG A 367 -33.23 22.83 4.91
CA ARG A 367 -32.48 21.58 4.96
C ARG A 367 -31.64 21.45 3.71
N TYR A 368 -30.44 20.91 3.88
CA TYR A 368 -29.55 20.56 2.80
C TYR A 368 -29.28 19.08 2.89
N HIS A 369 -29.26 18.41 1.75
CA HIS A 369 -28.99 16.99 1.63
C HIS A 369 -27.90 16.79 0.60
N LEU A 370 -26.78 16.21 1.04
CA LEU A 370 -25.65 15.85 0.21
C LEU A 370 -25.62 14.33 0.10
N MET A 371 -25.54 13.82 -1.12
CA MET A 371 -25.45 12.39 -1.40
C MET A 371 -24.27 12.15 -2.33
N THR A 372 -23.42 11.18 -1.99
CA THR A 372 -22.29 10.70 -2.80
C THR A 372 -22.62 9.38 -3.48
N THR A 373 -22.05 9.13 -4.65
CA THR A 373 -22.05 7.86 -5.38
C THR A 373 -20.68 7.49 -5.90
#